data_AF-H2NF43-F1
#
_entry.id   AF-H2NF43-F1
#
_cell.length_a   1.000
_cell.length_b   1.000
_cell.length_c   1.000
_cell.angle_alpha   90.00
_cell.angle_beta   90.00
_cell.angle_gamma   90.00
#
_symmetry.space_group_name_H-M   'P 1'
#
loop_
_entity.id
_entity.type
_entity.pdbx_description
1 polymer ?
#
loop_
_entity_poly.entity_id
_entity_poly.type
_entity_poly.pdbx_seq_one_letter_code
_entity_poly.pdbx_strand_id
1 'polypeptide(L)'
;LTDKQPSKDDPVNMVKLLARNVLDGIFDDLMENNVLNTEELRSLGKGVNFLVNNAENLVDNITEKAQMAGKILKDRLLNPPKQLSLDISSDGEREPNTPDLLENLGYSVVIKENLTAQEMETALRQFAARPEHQTSDSTFLVFMSHGILNGICGTKHWDQEPDVLHDDTIFEIFNNRNCRSLKDKPKVIIMQACRGNGAGIVWFTIDSGKASADTHGRLLQGNICNDAVTKAHVEKDFIAFKSSTPHNVSWRHEINGSVFISQIIYYFKEYSWSHHLEEIFRKVQHSFENPSILTQLPTIERLSMTRYFYLFPGN
;
A
#
# COMPACT_ATOMS: atom_id res chain seq x y z
N LEU A 1 -9.13 -72.12 20.89
CA LEU A 1 -8.50 -71.42 19.76
C LEU A 1 -9.00 -69.99 19.74
N THR A 2 -8.29 -69.09 20.41
CA THR A 2 -8.33 -67.65 20.13
C THR A 2 -6.89 -67.18 20.25
N ASP A 3 -6.30 -67.11 19.08
CA ASP A 3 -4.93 -66.69 18.80
C ASP A 3 -4.81 -65.19 19.12
N LYS A 4 -3.93 -64.82 20.04
CA LYS A 4 -3.57 -63.41 20.30
C LYS A 4 -2.28 -63.12 19.55
N GLN A 5 -2.45 -62.46 18.41
CA GLN A 5 -1.38 -61.96 17.56
C GLN A 5 -0.57 -60.87 18.30
N PRO A 6 0.78 -60.90 18.27
CA PRO A 6 1.60 -59.89 18.94
C PRO A 6 1.65 -58.59 18.12
N SER A 7 1.58 -57.45 18.82
CA SER A 7 1.62 -56.10 18.25
C SER A 7 2.95 -55.85 17.52
N LYS A 8 2.89 -55.30 16.30
CA LYS A 8 4.05 -54.81 15.55
C LYS A 8 4.76 -53.70 16.34
N ASP A 9 5.97 -53.95 16.78
CA ASP A 9 6.86 -52.91 17.28
C ASP A 9 7.20 -51.91 16.16
N ASP A 10 6.99 -50.62 16.44
CA ASP A 10 7.27 -49.50 15.55
C ASP A 10 8.76 -49.53 15.11
N PRO A 11 9.06 -49.49 13.80
CA PRO A 11 10.44 -49.44 13.28
C PRO A 11 11.30 -48.35 13.94
N VAL A 12 10.71 -47.22 14.33
CA VAL A 12 11.41 -46.13 15.03
C VAL A 12 11.88 -46.57 16.43
N ASN A 13 11.05 -47.34 17.13
CA ASN A 13 11.43 -47.88 18.45
C ASN A 13 12.52 -48.93 18.33
N MET A 14 12.51 -49.73 17.26
CA MET A 14 13.58 -50.70 16.99
C MET A 14 14.93 -50.02 16.70
N VAL A 15 14.93 -48.94 15.91
CA VAL A 15 16.14 -48.14 15.63
C VAL A 15 16.67 -47.45 16.88
N LYS A 16 15.78 -46.91 17.72
CA LYS A 16 16.16 -46.33 19.03
C LYS A 16 16.80 -47.38 19.96
N LEU A 17 16.24 -48.59 20.01
CA LEU A 17 16.76 -49.68 20.84
C LEU A 17 18.14 -50.15 20.36
N LEU A 18 18.32 -50.30 19.04
CA LEU A 18 19.60 -50.69 18.45
C LEU A 18 20.68 -49.62 18.69
N ALA A 19 20.36 -48.34 18.49
CA ALA A 19 21.30 -47.25 18.74
C ALA A 19 21.72 -47.18 20.21
N ARG A 20 20.79 -47.41 21.14
CA ARG A 20 21.07 -47.47 22.57
C ARG A 20 22.01 -48.62 22.93
N ASN A 21 21.73 -49.83 22.43
CA ASN A 21 22.57 -51.00 22.70
C ASN A 21 23.99 -50.87 22.13
N VAL A 22 24.13 -50.24 20.96
CA VAL A 22 25.45 -49.97 20.35
C VAL A 22 26.24 -48.95 21.17
N LEU A 23 25.58 -47.88 21.64
CA LEU A 23 26.22 -46.87 22.48
C LEU A 23 26.64 -47.43 23.83
N ASP A 24 25.77 -48.21 24.48
CA ASP A 24 26.06 -48.85 25.77
C ASP A 24 27.29 -49.77 25.65
N GLY A 25 27.38 -50.59 24.60
CA GLY A 25 28.56 -51.44 24.35
C GLY A 25 29.86 -50.67 24.12
N ILE A 26 29.81 -49.53 23.42
CA ILE A 26 31.00 -48.68 23.23
C ILE A 26 31.45 -48.05 24.56
N PHE A 27 30.53 -47.63 25.41
CA PHE A 27 30.88 -47.06 26.72
C PHE A 27 31.42 -48.11 27.68
N ASP A 28 30.85 -49.32 27.67
CA ASP A 28 31.34 -50.45 28.46
C ASP A 28 32.78 -50.82 28.03
N ASP A 29 33.06 -50.92 26.73
CA ASP A 29 34.41 -51.17 26.21
C ASP A 29 35.42 -50.08 26.63
N LEU A 30 35.02 -48.80 26.62
CA LEU A 30 35.88 -47.68 27.03
C LEU A 30 36.17 -47.68 28.54
N MET A 31 35.21 -48.11 29.35
CA MET A 31 35.37 -48.28 30.80
C MET A 31 36.26 -49.47 31.14
N GLU A 32 36.07 -50.62 30.47
CA GLU A 32 36.89 -51.82 30.67
C GLU A 32 38.36 -51.61 30.31
N ASN A 33 38.64 -50.77 29.31
CA ASN A 33 40.00 -50.43 28.88
C ASN A 33 40.63 -49.25 29.66
N ASN A 34 39.99 -48.77 30.75
CA ASN A 34 40.42 -47.61 31.54
C ASN A 34 40.63 -46.32 30.72
N VAL A 35 39.96 -46.20 29.56
CA VAL A 35 40.05 -45.02 28.69
C VAL A 35 39.24 -43.87 29.28
N LEU A 36 38.11 -44.19 29.93
CA LEU A 36 37.27 -43.25 30.68
C LEU A 36 37.04 -43.81 32.09
N ASN A 37 36.94 -42.94 33.09
CA ASN A 37 36.51 -43.33 34.43
C ASN A 37 35.07 -42.84 34.75
N THR A 38 34.51 -43.35 35.84
CA THR A 38 33.12 -43.06 36.25
C THR A 38 32.85 -41.57 36.50
N GLU A 39 33.85 -40.80 36.93
CA GLU A 39 33.71 -39.37 37.20
C GLU A 39 33.73 -38.54 35.91
N GLU A 40 34.60 -38.90 34.97
CA GLU A 40 34.65 -38.34 33.62
C GLU A 40 33.38 -38.63 32.83
N LEU A 41 32.84 -39.84 32.92
CA LEU A 41 31.59 -40.24 32.27
C LEU A 41 30.38 -39.50 32.86
N ARG A 42 30.38 -39.24 34.17
CA ARG A 42 29.38 -38.40 34.85
C ARG A 42 29.50 -36.93 34.41
N SER A 43 30.72 -36.41 34.24
CA SER A 43 30.95 -35.05 33.73
C SER A 43 30.48 -34.90 32.29
N LEU A 44 30.78 -35.89 31.45
CA LEU A 44 30.32 -35.96 30.06
C LEU A 44 28.78 -36.01 29.98
N GLY A 45 28.13 -36.85 30.79
CA GLY A 45 26.67 -36.92 30.87
C GLY A 45 26.02 -35.60 31.28
N LYS A 46 26.62 -34.85 32.22
CA LYS A 46 26.17 -33.50 32.56
C LYS A 46 26.31 -32.53 31.39
N GLY A 47 27.43 -32.59 30.66
CA GLY A 47 27.66 -31.77 29.47
C GLY A 47 26.67 -32.06 28.35
N VAL A 48 26.39 -33.33 28.07
CA VAL A 48 25.40 -33.76 27.08
C VAL A 48 24.00 -33.33 27.49
N ASN A 49 23.59 -33.52 28.75
CA ASN A 49 22.29 -33.06 29.23
C ASN A 49 22.11 -31.55 29.14
N PHE A 50 23.16 -30.76 29.43
CA PHE A 50 23.13 -29.31 29.24
C PHE A 50 22.90 -28.91 27.77
N LEU A 51 23.56 -29.61 26.84
CA LEU A 51 23.39 -29.38 25.40
C LEU A 51 21.99 -29.76 24.91
N VAL A 52 21.45 -30.90 25.37
CA VAL A 52 20.09 -31.35 25.04
C VAL A 52 19.06 -30.35 25.54
N ASN A 53 19.14 -29.94 26.81
CA ASN A 53 18.20 -28.97 27.39
C ASN A 53 18.26 -27.62 26.66
N ASN A 54 19.45 -27.16 26.26
CA ASN A 54 19.58 -25.92 25.47
C ASN A 54 18.97 -26.05 24.07
N ALA A 55 19.11 -27.22 23.43
CA ALA A 55 18.49 -27.49 22.14
C ALA A 55 16.96 -27.56 22.25
N GLU A 56 16.43 -28.21 23.28
CA GLU A 56 14.99 -28.27 23.57
C GLU A 56 14.43 -26.85 23.79
N ASN A 57 15.08 -26.04 24.63
CA ASN A 57 14.68 -24.63 24.84
C ASN A 57 14.70 -23.81 23.54
N LEU A 58 15.64 -24.07 22.63
CA LEU A 58 15.72 -23.39 21.33
C LEU A 58 14.55 -23.82 20.42
N VAL A 59 14.26 -25.12 20.38
CA VAL A 59 13.11 -25.67 19.62
C VAL A 59 11.79 -25.10 20.15
N ASP A 60 11.63 -24.99 21.46
CA ASP A 60 10.43 -24.41 22.07
C ASP A 60 10.28 -22.93 21.69
N ASN A 61 11.36 -22.15 21.78
CA ASN A 61 11.37 -20.74 21.36
C ASN A 61 11.03 -20.56 19.87
N ILE A 62 11.59 -21.41 19.00
CA ILE A 62 11.29 -21.38 17.56
C ILE A 62 9.83 -21.78 17.32
N THR A 63 9.34 -22.82 18.00
CA THR A 63 7.95 -23.30 17.90
C THR A 63 6.98 -22.22 18.37
N GLU A 64 7.25 -21.54 19.48
CA GLU A 64 6.43 -20.45 19.99
C GLU A 64 6.39 -19.27 19.01
N LYS A 65 7.55 -18.88 18.45
CA LYS A 65 7.62 -17.83 17.41
C LYS A 65 6.90 -18.24 16.14
N ALA A 66 7.01 -19.49 15.72
CA ALA A 66 6.30 -20.03 14.55
C ALA A 66 4.78 -20.04 14.78
N GLN A 67 4.32 -20.41 15.98
CA GLN A 67 2.91 -20.34 16.37
C GLN A 67 2.41 -18.89 16.42
N MET A 68 3.19 -17.96 16.98
CA MET A 68 2.86 -16.53 16.97
C MET A 68 2.78 -15.99 15.54
N ALA A 69 3.76 -16.29 14.69
CA ALA A 69 3.75 -15.90 13.28
C ALA A 69 2.56 -16.52 12.54
N GLY A 70 2.27 -17.80 12.78
CA GLY A 70 1.11 -18.50 12.22
C GLY A 70 -0.22 -17.92 12.70
N LYS A 71 -0.31 -17.50 13.97
CA LYS A 71 -1.48 -16.79 14.51
C LYS A 71 -1.63 -15.41 13.88
N ILE A 72 -0.56 -14.63 13.75
CA ILE A 72 -0.57 -13.32 13.07
C ILE A 72 -0.99 -13.49 11.62
N LEU A 73 -0.45 -14.48 10.92
CA LEU A 73 -0.79 -14.77 9.53
C LEU A 73 -2.26 -15.21 9.40
N LYS A 74 -2.73 -16.09 10.29
CA LYS A 74 -4.12 -16.53 10.35
C LYS A 74 -5.07 -15.37 10.64
N ASP A 75 -4.73 -14.51 11.61
CA ASP A 75 -5.53 -13.35 11.96
C ASP A 75 -5.57 -12.34 10.80
N ARG A 76 -4.46 -12.14 10.07
CA ARG A 76 -4.38 -11.31 8.86
C ARG A 76 -5.22 -11.87 7.70
N LEU A 77 -5.21 -13.20 7.50
CA LEU A 77 -5.99 -13.87 6.45
C LEU A 77 -7.49 -13.91 6.76
N LEU A 78 -7.87 -14.11 8.03
CA LEU A 78 -9.27 -14.22 8.44
C LEU A 78 -9.92 -12.86 8.73
N ASN A 79 -9.12 -11.86 9.12
CA ASN A 79 -9.58 -10.50 9.40
C ASN A 79 -8.66 -9.49 8.67
N PRO A 80 -8.74 -9.43 7.33
CA PRO A 80 -7.96 -8.46 6.58
C PRO A 80 -8.32 -7.04 7.08
N PRO A 81 -7.32 -6.19 7.36
CA PRO A 81 -7.58 -4.84 7.81
C PRO A 81 -8.41 -4.11 6.75
N LYS A 82 -9.55 -3.55 7.16
CA LYS A 82 -10.39 -2.76 6.25
C LYS A 82 -9.61 -1.52 5.85
N GLN A 83 -9.22 -1.47 4.59
CA GLN A 83 -8.63 -0.28 3.99
C GLN A 83 -9.75 0.73 3.76
N LEU A 84 -9.43 2.02 3.78
CA LEU A 84 -10.44 3.06 3.58
C LEU A 84 -10.20 3.80 2.28
N SER A 85 -11.28 4.09 1.57
CA SER A 85 -11.29 5.04 0.48
C SER A 85 -12.35 6.12 0.72
N LEU A 86 -12.06 7.35 0.29
CA LEU A 86 -13.03 8.43 0.23
C LEU A 86 -13.24 8.81 -1.24
N ASP A 87 -14.50 8.84 -1.67
CA ASP A 87 -14.92 9.31 -2.98
C ASP A 87 -15.76 10.57 -2.80
N ILE A 88 -15.31 11.68 -3.38
CA ILE A 88 -16.05 12.96 -3.41
C ILE A 88 -16.43 13.28 -4.84
N SER A 89 -17.73 13.32 -5.13
CA SER A 89 -18.26 13.63 -6.45
C SER A 89 -19.18 14.85 -6.44
N SER A 90 -19.16 15.60 -7.53
CA SER A 90 -20.22 16.55 -7.87
C SER A 90 -20.94 16.04 -9.12
N ASP A 91 -22.27 16.12 -9.07
CA ASP A 91 -23.22 15.74 -10.12
C ASP A 91 -23.72 14.27 -10.06
N GLY A 92 -25.05 14.13 -10.01
CA GLY A 92 -25.79 12.94 -9.59
C GLY A 92 -25.97 11.85 -10.64
N GLU A 93 -25.21 11.89 -11.73
CA GLU A 93 -25.22 10.83 -12.75
C GLU A 93 -24.08 9.84 -12.49
N ARG A 94 -24.46 8.61 -12.12
CA ARG A 94 -23.54 7.51 -11.80
C ARG A 94 -22.62 7.20 -12.98
N GLU A 95 -21.40 7.72 -12.91
CA GLU A 95 -20.27 7.27 -13.71
C GLU A 95 -20.00 5.76 -13.49
N PRO A 96 -19.28 5.08 -14.41
CA PRO A 96 -18.83 3.71 -14.18
C PRO A 96 -18.19 3.55 -12.80
N ASN A 97 -18.62 2.52 -12.05
CA ASN A 97 -18.53 2.46 -10.60
C ASN A 97 -17.08 2.36 -10.06
N THR A 98 -16.43 3.51 -9.85
CA THR A 98 -15.20 3.61 -9.05
C THR A 98 -15.36 3.03 -7.63
N PRO A 99 -16.52 3.21 -6.94
CA PRO A 99 -16.76 2.54 -5.68
C PRO A 99 -16.63 1.02 -5.78
N ASP A 100 -17.30 0.39 -6.76
CA ASP A 100 -17.21 -1.06 -6.96
C ASP A 100 -15.77 -1.52 -7.23
N LEU A 101 -14.99 -0.76 -7.99
CA LEU A 101 -13.58 -1.10 -8.22
C LEU A 101 -12.82 -1.18 -6.90
N LEU A 102 -12.94 -0.15 -6.06
CA LEU A 102 -12.20 -0.05 -4.81
C LEU A 102 -12.71 -1.05 -3.77
N GLU A 103 -14.01 -1.31 -3.74
CA GLU A 103 -14.59 -2.39 -2.91
C GLU A 103 -14.04 -3.77 -3.31
N ASN A 104 -13.93 -4.05 -4.61
CA ASN A 104 -13.33 -5.29 -5.12
C ASN A 104 -11.82 -5.38 -4.80
N LEU A 105 -11.15 -4.25 -4.57
CA LEU A 105 -9.76 -4.19 -4.11
C LEU A 105 -9.62 -4.25 -2.58
N GLY A 106 -10.73 -4.42 -1.83
CA GLY A 106 -10.72 -4.56 -0.38
C GLY A 106 -10.85 -3.26 0.42
N TYR A 107 -11.18 -2.14 -0.24
CA TYR A 107 -11.42 -0.87 0.43
C TYR A 107 -12.88 -0.73 0.86
N SER A 108 -13.10 -0.25 2.08
CA SER A 108 -14.37 0.32 2.52
C SER A 108 -14.47 1.75 1.99
N VAL A 109 -15.34 1.95 1.00
CA VAL A 109 -15.52 3.23 0.33
C VAL A 109 -16.54 4.08 1.09
N VAL A 110 -16.17 5.33 1.38
CA VAL A 110 -17.07 6.37 1.89
C VAL A 110 -17.36 7.32 0.74
N ILE A 111 -18.63 7.47 0.36
CA ILE A 111 -19.04 8.36 -0.73
C ILE A 111 -19.60 9.65 -0.12
N LYS A 112 -19.20 10.79 -0.68
CA LYS A 112 -19.72 12.12 -0.37
C LYS A 112 -20.04 12.84 -1.67
N GLU A 113 -21.23 13.43 -1.74
CA GLU A 113 -21.72 14.05 -2.97
C GLU A 113 -22.07 15.51 -2.72
N ASN A 114 -21.86 16.34 -3.73
CA ASN A 114 -22.36 17.73 -3.80
C ASN A 114 -21.98 18.58 -2.57
N LEU A 115 -20.69 18.60 -2.26
CA LEU A 115 -20.13 19.38 -1.15
C LEU A 115 -19.57 20.74 -1.60
N THR A 116 -19.69 21.74 -0.73
CA THR A 116 -18.88 22.97 -0.81
C THR A 116 -17.42 22.68 -0.47
N ALA A 117 -16.48 23.57 -0.81
CA ALA A 117 -15.07 23.38 -0.47
C ALA A 117 -14.83 23.24 1.03
N GLN A 118 -15.55 24.01 1.85
CA GLN A 118 -15.48 23.91 3.30
C GLN A 118 -16.00 22.55 3.81
N GLU A 119 -17.08 22.03 3.22
CA GLU A 119 -17.60 20.70 3.56
C GLU A 119 -16.67 19.59 3.09
N MET A 120 -16.04 19.73 1.92
CA MET A 120 -15.00 18.80 1.44
C MET A 120 -13.83 18.76 2.41
N GLU A 121 -13.30 19.92 2.82
CA GLU A 121 -12.20 19.98 3.81
C GLU A 121 -12.61 19.31 5.13
N THR A 122 -13.82 19.58 5.61
CA THR A 122 -14.36 18.97 6.83
C THR A 122 -14.44 17.45 6.69
N ALA A 123 -14.95 16.95 5.56
CA ALA A 123 -15.04 15.53 5.28
C ALA A 123 -13.65 14.87 5.21
N LEU A 124 -12.66 15.53 4.59
CA LEU A 124 -11.29 15.06 4.52
C LEU A 124 -10.64 14.97 5.90
N ARG A 125 -10.83 15.98 6.75
CA ARG A 125 -10.32 15.98 8.14
C ARG A 125 -10.96 14.88 8.97
N GLN A 126 -12.28 14.69 8.84
CA GLN A 126 -13.00 13.60 9.51
C GLN A 126 -12.50 12.23 9.04
N PHE A 127 -12.29 12.07 7.73
CA PHE A 127 -11.74 10.84 7.16
C PHE A 127 -10.33 10.57 7.65
N ALA A 128 -9.42 11.56 7.60
CA ALA A 128 -8.05 11.42 8.09
C ALA A 128 -7.95 11.07 9.59
N ALA A 129 -8.97 11.42 10.38
CA ALA A 129 -9.06 11.11 11.82
C ALA A 129 -9.56 9.69 12.12
N ARG A 130 -9.96 8.91 11.10
CA ARG A 130 -10.55 7.59 11.30
C ARG A 130 -9.57 6.58 11.91
N PRO A 131 -9.98 5.85 12.97
CA PRO A 131 -9.12 4.90 13.66
C PRO A 131 -8.70 3.71 12.78
N GLU A 132 -9.50 3.35 11.76
CA GLU A 132 -9.23 2.23 10.86
C GLU A 132 -7.94 2.43 10.05
N HIS A 133 -7.51 3.67 9.84
CA HIS A 133 -6.21 3.97 9.24
C HIS A 133 -5.03 3.40 10.04
N GLN A 134 -5.17 3.16 11.35
CA GLN A 134 -4.10 2.55 12.15
C GLN A 134 -3.81 1.13 11.70
N THR A 135 -4.85 0.37 11.39
CA THR A 135 -4.78 -1.04 10.98
C THR A 135 -4.67 -1.24 9.48
N SER A 136 -5.12 -0.27 8.67
CA SER A 136 -4.98 -0.26 7.21
C SER A 136 -3.52 -0.12 6.77
N ASP A 137 -3.20 -0.56 5.56
CA ASP A 137 -1.89 -0.47 4.92
C ASP A 137 -1.80 0.63 3.85
N SER A 138 -2.92 1.14 3.32
CA SER A 138 -2.97 2.20 2.30
C SER A 138 -4.34 2.91 2.24
N THR A 139 -4.44 4.01 1.49
CA THR A 139 -5.72 4.69 1.25
C THR A 139 -5.83 5.26 -0.16
N PHE A 140 -7.07 5.37 -0.64
CA PHE A 140 -7.44 6.08 -1.86
C PHE A 140 -8.30 7.30 -1.52
N LEU A 141 -8.03 8.41 -2.20
CA LEU A 141 -8.87 9.60 -2.21
C LEU A 141 -9.22 9.90 -3.66
N VAL A 142 -10.50 9.82 -4.01
CA VAL A 142 -11.00 10.06 -5.36
C VAL A 142 -11.82 11.34 -5.35
N PHE A 143 -11.53 12.24 -6.28
CA PHE A 143 -12.26 13.49 -6.46
C PHE A 143 -12.75 13.59 -7.90
N MET A 144 -14.05 13.82 -8.07
CA MET A 144 -14.70 13.97 -9.37
C MET A 144 -15.52 15.26 -9.36
N SER A 145 -14.95 16.35 -9.86
CA SER A 145 -15.65 17.64 -9.91
C SER A 145 -15.15 18.55 -11.04
N HIS A 146 -15.73 19.75 -11.16
CA HIS A 146 -15.07 20.83 -11.86
C HIS A 146 -13.77 21.19 -11.12
N GLY A 147 -12.82 21.72 -11.87
CA GLY A 147 -11.55 22.13 -11.30
C GLY A 147 -11.01 23.38 -11.96
N ILE A 148 -10.13 24.02 -11.21
CA ILE A 148 -9.24 25.07 -11.68
C ILE A 148 -7.80 24.58 -11.54
N LEU A 149 -6.82 25.38 -11.99
CA LEU A 149 -5.42 24.97 -12.07
C LEU A 149 -4.87 24.25 -10.82
N ASN A 150 -5.23 24.76 -9.63
CA ASN A 150 -4.70 24.31 -8.34
C ASN A 150 -5.81 23.96 -7.32
N GLY A 151 -6.96 23.50 -7.79
CA GLY A 151 -8.02 23.10 -6.86
C GLY A 151 -9.29 22.56 -7.49
N ILE A 152 -10.13 22.05 -6.62
CA ILE A 152 -11.39 21.37 -6.90
C ILE A 152 -12.53 22.31 -6.53
N CYS A 153 -13.45 22.55 -7.45
CA CYS A 153 -14.58 23.44 -7.23
C CYS A 153 -15.61 22.77 -6.29
N GLY A 154 -16.11 23.51 -5.32
CA GLY A 154 -17.29 23.11 -4.55
C GLY A 154 -18.59 23.49 -5.26
N THR A 155 -19.72 23.07 -4.70
CA THR A 155 -21.05 23.31 -5.29
C THR A 155 -21.44 24.77 -5.43
N LYS A 156 -20.81 25.68 -4.67
CA LYS A 156 -21.09 27.12 -4.72
C LYS A 156 -20.04 27.87 -5.54
N HIS A 157 -19.28 27.19 -6.41
CA HIS A 157 -18.24 27.84 -7.17
C HIS A 157 -18.81 28.70 -8.30
N TRP A 158 -18.41 29.97 -8.33
CA TRP A 158 -18.61 30.87 -9.47
C TRP A 158 -17.54 31.96 -9.48
N ASP A 159 -17.32 32.60 -10.62
CA ASP A 159 -16.13 33.44 -10.87
C ASP A 159 -15.90 34.58 -9.85
N GLN A 160 -16.95 35.12 -9.23
CA GLN A 160 -16.84 36.28 -8.33
C GLN A 160 -16.82 35.88 -6.85
N GLU A 161 -17.18 34.64 -6.52
CA GLU A 161 -17.08 34.08 -5.16
C GLU A 161 -16.56 32.63 -5.27
N PRO A 162 -15.24 32.44 -5.24
CA PRO A 162 -14.64 31.15 -5.47
C PRO A 162 -14.86 30.21 -4.28
N ASP A 163 -15.60 29.13 -4.49
CA ASP A 163 -15.71 27.98 -3.61
C ASP A 163 -14.74 26.89 -4.10
N VAL A 164 -13.49 26.88 -3.61
CA VAL A 164 -12.43 26.00 -4.13
C VAL A 164 -11.67 25.33 -2.99
N LEU A 165 -11.55 24.01 -3.05
CA LEU A 165 -10.63 23.23 -2.23
C LEU A 165 -9.28 23.15 -2.93
N HIS A 166 -8.25 23.73 -2.33
CA HIS A 166 -6.90 23.68 -2.88
C HIS A 166 -6.26 22.29 -2.72
N ASP A 167 -5.50 21.88 -3.74
CA ASP A 167 -4.76 20.61 -3.70
C ASP A 167 -3.85 20.53 -2.46
N ASP A 168 -3.12 21.62 -2.17
CA ASP A 168 -2.21 21.70 -1.02
C ASP A 168 -2.90 21.41 0.31
N THR A 169 -4.17 21.78 0.47
CA THR A 169 -4.96 21.47 1.66
C THR A 169 -5.13 19.96 1.82
N ILE A 170 -5.32 19.21 0.73
CA ILE A 170 -5.44 17.75 0.76
C ILE A 170 -4.11 17.14 1.20
N PHE A 171 -2.99 17.53 0.57
CA PHE A 171 -1.67 17.01 0.96
C PHE A 171 -1.33 17.38 2.40
N GLU A 172 -1.68 18.59 2.85
CA GLU A 172 -1.49 19.02 4.23
C GLU A 172 -2.27 18.15 5.22
N ILE A 173 -3.55 17.87 4.95
CA ILE A 173 -4.38 17.04 5.84
C ILE A 173 -3.78 15.63 6.00
N PHE A 174 -3.33 15.03 4.91
CA PHE A 174 -2.87 13.63 4.88
C PHE A 174 -1.35 13.46 5.06
N ASN A 175 -0.60 14.54 5.30
CA ASN A 175 0.84 14.46 5.49
C ASN A 175 1.20 13.65 6.76
N ASN A 176 2.47 13.23 6.88
CA ASN A 176 2.92 12.38 7.96
C ASN A 176 2.86 13.04 9.36
N ARG A 177 2.71 14.36 9.41
CA ARG A 177 2.56 15.12 10.65
C ARG A 177 1.11 15.13 11.12
N ASN A 178 0.17 15.38 10.21
CA ASN A 178 -1.24 15.63 10.49
C ASN A 178 -2.06 14.32 10.48
N CYS A 179 -1.73 13.36 9.62
CA CYS A 179 -2.34 12.03 9.59
C CYS A 179 -1.32 10.93 9.96
N ARG A 180 -0.98 10.87 11.25
CA ARG A 180 0.04 9.92 11.76
C ARG A 180 -0.31 8.44 11.51
N SER A 181 -1.60 8.12 11.47
CA SER A 181 -2.10 6.76 11.20
C SER A 181 -1.73 6.26 9.79
N LEU A 182 -1.49 7.18 8.84
CA LEU A 182 -1.07 6.91 7.45
C LEU A 182 0.41 7.24 7.20
N LYS A 183 1.20 7.42 8.26
CA LYS A 183 2.65 7.61 8.14
C LYS A 183 3.29 6.34 7.56
N ASP A 184 4.17 6.52 6.57
CA ASP A 184 4.88 5.45 5.87
C ASP A 184 3.94 4.47 5.11
N LYS A 185 2.70 4.90 4.83
CA LYS A 185 1.69 4.15 4.07
C LYS A 185 1.34 4.86 2.75
N PRO A 186 1.11 4.13 1.64
CA PRO A 186 0.70 4.71 0.37
C PRO A 186 -0.60 5.51 0.48
N LYS A 187 -0.58 6.74 -0.03
CA LYS A 187 -1.71 7.66 -0.13
C LYS A 187 -1.93 7.99 -1.60
N VAL A 188 -2.91 7.33 -2.21
CA VAL A 188 -3.22 7.47 -3.63
C VAL A 188 -4.32 8.50 -3.79
N ILE A 189 -4.07 9.52 -4.60
CA ILE A 189 -5.03 10.57 -4.89
C ILE A 189 -5.37 10.55 -6.37
N ILE A 190 -6.65 10.38 -6.72
CA ILE A 190 -7.13 10.41 -8.10
C ILE A 190 -8.02 11.64 -8.24
N MET A 191 -7.73 12.51 -9.19
CA MET A 191 -8.50 13.73 -9.43
C MET A 191 -8.96 13.79 -10.88
N GLN A 192 -10.25 13.59 -11.08
CA GLN A 192 -10.96 13.97 -12.29
C GLN A 192 -11.46 15.40 -12.11
N ALA A 193 -10.66 16.37 -12.55
CA ALA A 193 -11.00 17.78 -12.50
C ALA A 193 -10.28 18.53 -13.62
N CYS A 194 -10.97 19.48 -14.25
CA CYS A 194 -10.35 20.38 -15.23
C CYS A 194 -9.24 21.20 -14.56
N ARG A 195 -8.23 21.61 -15.34
CA ARG A 195 -7.09 22.39 -14.80
C ARG A 195 -6.97 23.78 -15.44
N GLY A 196 -8.02 24.21 -16.14
CA GLY A 196 -8.11 25.45 -16.91
C GLY A 196 -8.95 25.28 -18.17
N ASN A 197 -8.95 26.31 -19.03
CA ASN A 197 -9.79 26.40 -20.23
C ASN A 197 -9.02 26.12 -21.54
N GLY A 198 -7.78 25.64 -21.44
CA GLY A 198 -6.95 25.28 -22.59
C GLY A 198 -7.44 24.01 -23.28
N ALA A 199 -7.42 24.01 -24.62
CA ALA A 199 -7.82 22.86 -25.42
C ALA A 199 -6.75 21.74 -25.48
N GLY A 200 -5.58 21.92 -24.84
CA GLY A 200 -4.49 20.94 -24.88
C GLY A 200 -3.72 20.87 -26.20
N ILE A 201 -3.91 21.84 -27.10
CA ILE A 201 -3.27 21.88 -28.43
C ILE A 201 -2.47 23.18 -28.58
N VAL A 202 -1.21 23.04 -28.99
CA VAL A 202 -0.44 24.13 -29.62
C VAL A 202 -0.23 23.74 -31.07
N TRP A 203 -0.73 24.55 -32.01
CA TRP A 203 -0.42 24.37 -33.42
C TRP A 203 1.04 24.75 -33.65
N PHE A 204 1.90 23.77 -33.94
CA PHE A 204 3.23 24.05 -34.44
C PHE A 204 3.12 24.46 -35.91
N THR A 205 3.13 25.75 -36.20
CA THR A 205 3.60 26.21 -37.51
C THR A 205 5.12 26.06 -37.52
N ILE A 206 5.64 25.25 -38.44
CA ILE A 206 7.07 25.22 -38.76
C ILE A 206 7.37 26.56 -39.43
N ASP A 207 7.59 27.61 -38.63
CA ASP A 207 8.40 28.73 -39.09
C ASP A 207 9.00 29.53 -37.93
N SER A 208 10.32 29.64 -37.98
CA SER A 208 11.22 30.58 -37.29
C SER A 208 11.13 30.71 -35.75
N GLY A 209 12.24 30.35 -35.10
CA GLY A 209 12.39 30.30 -33.66
C GLY A 209 12.26 31.64 -32.92
N LYS A 210 11.73 31.54 -31.70
CA LYS A 210 12.28 32.11 -30.47
C LYS A 210 11.54 31.47 -29.28
N ALA A 211 12.26 30.63 -28.52
CA ALA A 211 11.77 30.14 -27.24
C ALA A 211 12.04 31.20 -26.18
N SER A 212 10.98 31.71 -25.54
CA SER A 212 11.10 32.45 -24.28
C SER A 212 10.82 31.49 -23.15
N ALA A 213 11.83 31.24 -22.32
CA ALA A 213 11.72 30.43 -21.12
C ALA A 213 11.55 31.36 -19.92
N ASP A 214 10.35 31.41 -19.35
CA ASP A 214 10.14 32.09 -18.07
C ASP A 214 10.42 31.11 -16.93
N THR A 215 11.59 31.31 -16.33
CA THR A 215 12.03 30.66 -15.10
C THR A 215 11.58 31.53 -13.92
N HIS A 216 10.79 30.97 -13.00
CA HIS A 216 10.70 31.50 -11.64
C HIS A 216 10.58 30.36 -10.62
N GLY A 217 11.69 29.64 -10.44
CA GLY A 217 11.91 28.83 -9.25
C GLY A 217 12.24 29.75 -8.07
N ARG A 218 11.33 29.86 -7.10
CA ARG A 218 11.61 30.54 -5.84
C ARG A 218 12.17 29.50 -4.86
N LEU A 219 13.50 29.42 -4.77
CA LEU A 219 14.22 28.67 -3.75
C LEU A 219 14.00 29.32 -2.38
N LEU A 220 13.37 28.60 -1.45
CA LEU A 220 13.36 28.99 -0.04
C LEU A 220 14.61 28.44 0.64
N GLN A 221 15.43 29.35 1.13
CA GLN A 221 16.74 29.13 1.74
C GLN A 221 16.57 28.50 3.13
N GLY A 222 17.17 27.32 3.31
CA GLY A 222 17.06 26.53 4.54
C GLY A 222 17.92 27.09 5.67
N ASN A 223 17.34 27.11 6.87
CA ASN A 223 18.08 27.11 8.13
C ASN A 223 17.97 25.70 8.73
N ILE A 224 19.06 24.94 8.63
CA ILE A 224 19.20 23.62 9.24
C ILE A 224 19.42 23.82 10.74
N CYS A 225 18.39 23.50 11.53
CA CYS A 225 18.50 23.41 12.99
C CYS A 225 18.38 21.93 13.38
N ASN A 226 19.28 21.46 14.25
CA ASN A 226 19.36 20.07 14.67
C ASN A 226 18.70 19.96 16.06
N ASP A 227 17.51 19.38 16.14
CA ASP A 227 16.92 18.93 17.40
C ASP A 227 16.37 17.49 17.26
N ALA A 228 16.69 16.69 18.26
CA ALA A 228 16.37 15.27 18.31
C ALA A 228 14.87 15.08 18.64
N VAL A 229 13.99 15.33 17.68
CA VAL A 229 12.56 14.92 17.70
C VAL A 229 12.13 14.56 16.27
N THR A 230 12.25 13.27 15.92
CA THR A 230 11.75 12.63 14.69
C THR A 230 11.92 13.42 13.38
N LYS A 231 13.08 13.31 12.73
CA LYS A 231 13.29 13.70 11.31
C LYS A 231 12.44 12.79 10.39
N ALA A 232 11.14 13.04 10.31
CA ALA A 232 10.26 12.42 9.32
C ALA A 232 9.99 13.43 8.20
N HIS A 233 10.05 12.99 6.94
CA HIS A 233 9.60 13.79 5.82
C HIS A 233 8.12 14.11 6.02
N VAL A 234 7.77 15.40 6.00
CA VAL A 234 6.39 15.87 6.21
C VAL A 234 5.49 15.30 5.13
N GLU A 235 5.86 15.45 3.86
CA GLU A 235 5.16 14.89 2.71
C GLU A 235 5.94 13.70 2.14
N LYS A 236 5.39 12.49 2.29
CA LYS A 236 5.98 11.24 1.82
C LYS A 236 4.88 10.22 1.54
N ASP A 237 5.17 9.28 0.65
CA ASP A 237 4.30 8.16 0.31
C ASP A 237 3.00 8.56 -0.40
N PHE A 238 3.02 9.67 -1.13
CA PHE A 238 1.94 10.13 -1.99
C PHE A 238 2.18 9.78 -3.46
N ILE A 239 1.07 9.59 -4.18
CA ILE A 239 1.01 9.65 -5.64
C ILE A 239 -0.33 10.30 -6.01
N ALA A 240 -0.30 11.38 -6.78
CA ALA A 240 -1.51 11.97 -7.34
C ALA A 240 -1.60 11.69 -8.84
N PHE A 241 -2.78 11.32 -9.30
CA PHE A 241 -3.06 11.07 -10.71
C PHE A 241 -4.21 11.94 -11.16
N LYS A 242 -3.90 12.92 -12.01
CA LYS A 242 -4.84 13.95 -12.46
C LYS A 242 -5.23 13.72 -13.90
N SER A 243 -6.49 13.96 -14.22
CA SER A 243 -7.11 13.65 -15.50
C SER A 243 -6.54 14.41 -16.69
N SER A 244 -6.00 15.61 -16.49
CA SER A 244 -5.45 16.44 -17.56
C SER A 244 -4.09 17.06 -17.17
N THR A 245 -3.35 17.47 -18.19
CA THR A 245 -2.20 18.35 -18.04
C THR A 245 -2.64 19.72 -17.51
N PRO A 246 -1.76 20.46 -16.81
CA PRO A 246 -2.06 21.81 -16.34
C PRO A 246 -2.64 22.68 -17.46
N HIS A 247 -3.60 23.53 -17.10
CA HIS A 247 -4.32 24.44 -18.01
C HIS A 247 -5.29 23.78 -19.00
N ASN A 248 -5.44 22.45 -19.02
CA ASN A 248 -6.27 21.78 -20.02
C ASN A 248 -7.55 21.15 -19.45
N VAL A 249 -8.54 21.03 -20.33
CA VAL A 249 -9.85 20.44 -20.04
C VAL A 249 -9.76 18.91 -19.95
N SER A 250 -10.54 18.33 -19.04
CA SER A 250 -10.79 16.89 -18.97
C SER A 250 -12.16 16.58 -19.56
N TRP A 251 -12.26 15.54 -20.40
CA TRP A 251 -13.47 15.25 -21.14
C TRP A 251 -14.36 14.21 -20.44
N ARG A 252 -15.67 14.44 -20.52
CA ARG A 252 -16.72 13.51 -20.11
C ARG A 252 -17.67 13.33 -21.29
N HIS A 253 -18.07 12.10 -21.55
CA HIS A 253 -19.16 11.81 -22.47
C HIS A 253 -20.48 11.86 -21.71
N GLU A 254 -21.50 12.51 -22.27
CA GLU A 254 -22.84 12.65 -21.66
C GLU A 254 -23.49 11.30 -21.29
N ILE A 255 -23.17 10.22 -22.02
CA ILE A 255 -23.77 8.89 -21.81
C ILE A 255 -22.80 7.91 -21.13
N ASN A 256 -21.48 8.08 -21.35
CA ASN A 256 -20.48 7.09 -20.94
C ASN A 256 -19.62 7.56 -19.75
N GLY A 257 -19.85 8.77 -19.24
CA GLY A 257 -19.05 9.36 -18.16
C GLY A 257 -17.64 9.75 -18.59
N SER A 258 -16.73 9.88 -17.62
CA SER A 258 -15.35 10.26 -17.81
C SER A 258 -14.56 9.17 -18.53
N VAL A 259 -13.90 9.55 -19.63
CA VAL A 259 -12.96 8.67 -20.34
C VAL A 259 -11.79 8.31 -19.43
N PHE A 260 -11.33 9.24 -18.58
CA PHE A 260 -10.24 9.02 -17.63
C PHE A 260 -10.59 7.98 -16.57
N ILE A 261 -11.74 8.14 -15.91
CA ILE A 261 -12.18 7.18 -14.88
C ILE A 261 -12.43 5.81 -15.50
N SER A 262 -13.04 5.78 -16.70
CA SER A 262 -13.23 4.52 -17.44
C SER A 262 -11.92 3.80 -17.72
N GLN A 263 -10.89 4.52 -18.18
CA GLN A 263 -9.57 3.93 -18.42
C GLN A 263 -8.92 3.47 -17.11
N ILE A 264 -8.99 4.25 -16.02
CA ILE A 264 -8.50 3.82 -14.71
C ILE A 264 -9.15 2.49 -14.31
N ILE A 265 -10.48 2.41 -14.37
CA ILE A 265 -11.21 1.19 -13.98
C ILE A 265 -10.77 0.00 -14.83
N TYR A 266 -10.65 0.18 -16.15
CA TYR A 266 -10.20 -0.86 -17.05
C TYR A 266 -8.80 -1.36 -16.71
N TYR A 267 -7.82 -0.45 -16.63
CA TYR A 267 -6.42 -0.81 -16.38
C TYR A 267 -6.20 -1.35 -14.96
N PHE A 268 -6.94 -0.89 -13.96
CA PHE A 268 -6.88 -1.50 -12.63
C PHE A 268 -7.42 -2.93 -12.65
N LYS A 269 -8.56 -3.19 -13.29
CA LYS A 269 -9.10 -4.55 -13.40
C LYS A 269 -8.14 -5.49 -14.12
N GLU A 270 -7.49 -5.01 -15.18
CA GLU A 270 -6.60 -5.82 -16.00
C GLU A 270 -5.22 -6.07 -15.36
N TYR A 271 -4.66 -5.10 -14.63
CA TYR A 271 -3.24 -5.12 -14.24
C TYR A 271 -2.96 -5.08 -12.73
N SER A 272 -3.95 -4.86 -11.86
CA SER A 272 -3.71 -4.76 -10.39
C SER A 272 -3.11 -6.02 -9.76
N TRP A 273 -3.25 -7.18 -10.42
CA TRP A 273 -2.69 -8.45 -9.97
C TRP A 273 -1.20 -8.62 -10.32
N SER A 274 -0.66 -7.84 -11.25
CA SER A 274 0.69 -8.05 -11.81
C SER A 274 1.59 -6.81 -11.85
N HIS A 275 1.03 -5.61 -11.78
CA HIS A 275 1.80 -4.37 -11.92
C HIS A 275 1.65 -3.49 -10.69
N HIS A 276 2.70 -2.71 -10.40
CA HIS A 276 2.63 -1.66 -9.37
C HIS A 276 1.86 -0.44 -9.92
N LEU A 277 1.33 0.36 -9.02
CA LEU A 277 0.42 1.46 -9.32
C LEU A 277 0.94 2.46 -10.36
N GLU A 278 2.20 2.88 -10.24
CA GLU A 278 2.82 3.84 -11.19
C GLU A 278 2.84 3.29 -12.63
N GLU A 279 3.06 1.99 -12.80
CA GLU A 279 3.07 1.34 -14.10
C GLU A 279 1.65 1.18 -14.67
N ILE A 280 0.65 0.96 -13.82
CA ILE A 280 -0.77 1.00 -14.20
C ILE A 280 -1.13 2.42 -14.69
N PHE A 281 -0.74 3.47 -13.95
CA PHE A 281 -0.96 4.85 -14.36
C PHE A 281 -0.26 5.19 -15.68
N ARG A 282 0.96 4.70 -15.90
CA ARG A 282 1.66 4.86 -17.18
C ARG A 282 0.92 4.20 -18.34
N LYS A 283 0.34 3.01 -18.13
CA LYS A 283 -0.51 2.36 -19.14
C LYS A 283 -1.77 3.16 -19.42
N VAL A 284 -2.40 3.75 -18.40
CA VAL A 284 -3.51 4.69 -18.59
C VAL A 284 -3.04 5.87 -19.44
N GLN A 285 -1.94 6.55 -19.12
CA GLN A 285 -1.40 7.65 -19.93
C GLN A 285 -1.15 7.24 -21.39
N HIS A 286 -0.57 6.07 -21.61
CA HIS A 286 -0.32 5.54 -22.95
C HIS A 286 -1.60 5.35 -23.76
N SER A 287 -2.71 5.00 -23.10
CA SER A 287 -4.03 4.90 -23.78
C SER A 287 -4.54 6.25 -24.33
N PHE A 288 -3.99 7.37 -23.85
CA PHE A 288 -4.29 8.73 -24.31
C PHE A 288 -3.26 9.29 -25.31
N GLU A 289 -2.19 8.56 -25.66
CA GLU A 289 -1.14 9.05 -26.59
C GLU A 289 -1.65 9.30 -28.00
N ASN A 290 -2.60 8.49 -28.47
CA ASN A 290 -3.23 8.70 -29.76
C ASN A 290 -4.44 9.61 -29.56
N PRO A 291 -4.39 10.90 -29.96
CA PRO A 291 -5.52 11.77 -29.85
C PRO A 291 -6.64 11.24 -30.75
N SER A 292 -7.63 10.59 -30.15
CA SER A 292 -8.98 10.69 -30.68
C SER A 292 -9.44 12.16 -30.57
N ILE A 293 -10.62 12.51 -31.08
CA ILE A 293 -11.15 13.88 -31.26
C ILE A 293 -10.99 14.83 -30.03
N LEU A 294 -10.68 14.29 -28.85
CA LEU A 294 -10.52 14.96 -27.58
C LEU A 294 -9.07 14.83 -27.06
N THR A 295 -8.32 15.94 -27.03
CA THR A 295 -6.97 16.00 -26.47
C THR A 295 -7.01 16.05 -24.95
N GLN A 296 -6.58 14.97 -24.31
CA GLN A 296 -6.42 14.86 -22.86
C GLN A 296 -5.23 13.95 -22.57
N LEU A 297 -4.38 14.34 -21.62
CA LEU A 297 -3.26 13.51 -21.16
C LEU A 297 -3.22 13.55 -19.63
N PRO A 298 -3.52 12.43 -18.95
CA PRO A 298 -3.40 12.36 -17.51
C PRO A 298 -1.96 12.56 -17.03
N THR A 299 -1.79 13.08 -15.82
CA THR A 299 -0.47 13.38 -15.25
C THR A 299 -0.29 12.77 -13.86
N ILE A 300 0.89 12.19 -13.63
CA ILE A 300 1.34 11.77 -12.30
C ILE A 300 2.02 12.97 -11.65
N GLU A 301 1.56 13.36 -10.47
CA GLU A 301 2.06 14.52 -9.72
C GLU A 301 2.37 14.18 -8.27
N ARG A 302 3.25 14.98 -7.66
CA ARG A 302 3.66 14.88 -6.25
C ARG A 302 3.98 13.44 -5.81
N LEU A 303 4.62 12.69 -6.72
CA LEU A 303 5.08 11.35 -6.46
C LEU A 303 6.21 11.40 -5.43
N SER A 304 5.92 10.91 -4.23
CA SER A 304 6.88 10.83 -3.12
C SER A 304 6.90 9.42 -2.52
N MET A 305 6.41 8.42 -3.25
CA MET A 305 6.52 7.01 -2.89
C MET A 305 7.96 6.54 -3.03
N THR A 306 8.43 5.84 -2.00
CA THR A 306 9.80 5.30 -1.96
C THR A 306 9.86 3.80 -2.27
N ARG A 307 8.71 3.18 -2.49
CA ARG A 307 8.54 1.74 -2.75
C ARG A 307 7.45 1.57 -3.80
N TYR A 308 7.53 0.46 -4.54
CA TYR A 308 6.45 0.04 -5.41
C TYR A 308 5.22 -0.34 -4.60
N PHE A 309 4.07 0.17 -5.00
CA PHE A 309 2.79 -0.17 -4.40
C PHE A 309 2.01 -1.13 -5.30
N TYR A 310 1.83 -2.37 -4.86
CA TYR A 310 1.02 -3.41 -5.50
C TYR A 310 -0.28 -3.60 -4.73
N LEU A 311 -1.39 -3.75 -5.44
CA LEU A 311 -2.72 -3.88 -4.84
C LEU A 311 -3.11 -5.31 -4.48
N PHE A 312 -2.56 -6.30 -5.20
CA PHE A 312 -2.77 -7.73 -4.93
C PHE A 312 -4.23 -8.13 -4.65
N PRO A 313 -5.17 -7.88 -5.59
CA PRO A 313 -6.58 -8.28 -5.43
C PRO A 313 -6.72 -9.78 -5.11
N GLY A 314 -7.55 -10.11 -4.11
CA GLY A 314 -7.93 -11.48 -3.77
C GLY A 314 -7.00 -12.22 -2.80
N ASN A 315 -6.01 -11.55 -2.19
CA ASN A 315 -5.11 -12.11 -1.18
C ASN A 315 -5.53 -11.81 0.27
#